data_AF-A0A1H2EBP4-F1
#
_entry.id   AF-A0A1H2EBP4-F1
#
_cell.length_a   1.000
_cell.length_b   1.000
_cell.length_c   1.000
_cell.angle_alpha   90.00
_cell.angle_beta   90.00
_cell.angle_gamma   90.00
#
_symmetry.space_group_name_H-M   'P 1'
#
loop_
_entity.id
_entity.type
_entity.pdbx_description
1 polymer ?
#
loop_
_entity_poly.entity_id
_entity_poly.type
_entity_poly.pdbx_seq_one_letter_code
_entity_poly.pdbx_strand_id
1 'polypeptide(L)'
;MSKLISGFSKFSKEEKINWLTENYFQNEAETVKIITQYWNSDKDLQQLHDDFIENTISNFYMPYGVAPNFIINDKEYAIPMVVEESSVVAAASLVAKFWSTRGGFKTIVIGTEKIGQVHFMFSGDKSDLENYFNQNKTELFASTASITKNMEKRGGGILDIQLVDKTNKLSNYYQLHVTFETKDSMGANFINSCLEAIATKFEKEDIEIVMSILSNYIPKCLVRAEVSCKIDDLGGNNPQKFAEKFYQAVKIAEIEPYRAVTHNKGIMNGIDAVVLATGNDFRAIEAGAHAYASRSGEYTSLSHCEIKNDIFKFWIEIPLAIGTVGGLTALHPMAKLSLEMLQKPSARTLMQIMASAGLAQNFAALRALTTKGIQHGHMKMHLQNILNQFEANEEEKEIVTAYFDKRTVTHSAVVEKINALRKPQINWVNFLDEDFVRAQLSKLNKNTKPIFGSMNAQQMIEHLSDVTQIANGNWNVDVFVSDTKAARRKPFLETKNELQIGFKASFLAEEPDKLKFSSIKESINDLIKQIEIFTTVFMEDKNRTVVHPFFGELDFEYWKKFQVKHFTHHFKQFNLV
;
A
#
# COMPACT_ATOMS: atom_id res chain seq x y z
N MET A 1 29.68 -13.59 -16.03
CA MET A 1 29.89 -14.85 -15.29
C MET A 1 28.55 -15.41 -14.84
N SER A 2 28.47 -16.71 -14.58
CA SER A 2 27.27 -17.34 -14.01
C SER A 2 27.02 -16.76 -12.61
N LYS A 3 25.76 -16.37 -12.33
CA LYS A 3 25.32 -15.89 -10.99
C LYS A 3 24.82 -17.03 -10.10
N LEU A 4 25.07 -18.28 -10.47
CA LEU A 4 24.71 -19.46 -9.68
C LEU A 4 25.75 -19.65 -8.56
N ILE A 5 25.27 -19.79 -7.32
CA ILE A 5 26.09 -19.95 -6.13
C ILE A 5 25.81 -21.30 -5.45
N SER A 6 26.88 -21.95 -4.98
CA SER A 6 26.80 -23.13 -4.12
C SER A 6 27.29 -22.77 -2.72
N GLY A 7 26.63 -23.29 -1.69
CA GLY A 7 27.05 -23.08 -0.29
C GLY A 7 26.67 -21.72 0.31
N PHE A 8 25.74 -20.96 -0.30
CA PHE A 8 25.29 -19.65 0.20
C PHE A 8 24.84 -19.68 1.67
N SER A 9 24.24 -20.78 2.13
CA SER A 9 23.83 -20.93 3.54
C SER A 9 24.99 -20.86 4.54
N LYS A 10 26.21 -21.20 4.12
CA LYS A 10 27.43 -21.17 4.94
C LYS A 10 28.03 -19.78 5.07
N PHE A 11 27.62 -18.83 4.24
CA PHE A 11 28.10 -17.46 4.31
C PHE A 11 27.59 -16.79 5.58
N SER A 12 28.44 -15.96 6.18
CA SER A 12 28.03 -14.98 7.17
C SER A 12 27.00 -14.02 6.57
N LYS A 13 26.28 -13.29 7.43
CA LYS A 13 25.27 -12.32 7.01
C LYS A 13 25.85 -11.25 6.09
N GLU A 14 27.05 -10.77 6.40
CA GLU A 14 27.76 -9.77 5.59
C GLU A 14 28.21 -10.35 4.24
N GLU A 15 28.76 -11.56 4.21
CA GLU A 15 29.14 -12.23 2.94
C GLU A 15 27.91 -12.48 2.04
N LYS A 16 26.75 -12.82 2.64
CA LYS A 16 25.48 -12.95 1.90
C LYS A 16 25.08 -11.63 1.24
N ILE A 17 25.22 -10.52 1.96
CA ILE A 17 24.89 -9.18 1.45
C ILE A 17 25.88 -8.77 0.36
N ASN A 18 27.18 -8.91 0.59
CA ASN A 18 28.21 -8.55 -0.39
C ASN A 18 28.03 -9.34 -1.70
N TRP A 19 27.83 -10.66 -1.60
CA TRP A 19 27.56 -11.46 -2.78
C TRP A 19 26.30 -10.98 -3.52
N LEU A 20 25.24 -10.64 -2.78
CA LEU A 20 24.00 -10.13 -3.38
C LEU A 20 24.23 -8.79 -4.08
N THR A 21 24.93 -7.84 -3.45
CA THR A 21 25.16 -6.49 -3.99
C THR A 21 26.03 -6.51 -5.23
N GLU A 22 27.14 -7.26 -5.21
CA GLU A 22 28.07 -7.40 -6.34
C GLU A 22 27.41 -8.02 -7.59
N ASN A 23 26.42 -8.91 -7.37
CA ASN A 23 25.85 -9.70 -8.46
C ASN A 23 24.50 -9.15 -8.98
N TYR A 24 23.70 -8.46 -8.17
CA TYR A 24 22.32 -8.11 -8.53
C TYR A 24 22.00 -6.62 -8.48
N PHE A 25 22.86 -5.78 -7.93
CA PHE A 25 22.61 -4.36 -7.76
C PHE A 25 23.65 -3.50 -8.47
N GLN A 26 23.24 -2.32 -8.96
CA GLN A 26 24.15 -1.37 -9.61
C GLN A 26 24.80 -0.42 -8.60
N ASN A 27 24.09 -0.08 -7.54
CA ASN A 27 24.56 0.79 -6.46
C ASN A 27 24.70 -0.01 -5.17
N GLU A 28 25.89 -0.58 -4.96
CA GLU A 28 26.18 -1.45 -3.81
C GLU A 28 26.02 -0.69 -2.49
N ALA A 29 26.58 0.52 -2.40
CA ALA A 29 26.57 1.31 -1.17
C ALA A 29 25.16 1.67 -0.71
N GLU A 30 24.29 2.08 -1.64
CA GLU A 30 22.88 2.36 -1.35
C GLU A 30 22.12 1.09 -0.93
N THR A 31 22.39 -0.04 -1.61
CA THR A 31 21.73 -1.31 -1.30
C THR A 31 22.09 -1.81 0.09
N VAL A 32 23.39 -1.78 0.46
CA VAL A 32 23.84 -2.14 1.81
C VAL A 32 23.17 -1.25 2.86
N LYS A 33 23.09 0.06 2.60
CA LYS A 33 22.42 1.01 3.49
C LYS A 33 20.93 0.65 3.67
N ILE A 34 20.22 0.33 2.59
CA ILE A 34 18.79 -0.05 2.65
C ILE A 34 18.59 -1.35 3.42
N ILE A 35 19.45 -2.36 3.21
CA ILE A 35 19.35 -3.64 3.91
C ILE A 35 19.60 -3.45 5.41
N THR A 36 20.65 -2.72 5.78
CA THR A 36 21.07 -2.56 7.17
C THR A 36 20.18 -1.60 7.97
N GLN A 37 19.45 -0.68 7.34
CA GLN A 37 18.55 0.25 8.06
C GLN A 37 17.41 -0.46 8.81
N TYR A 38 17.05 -1.68 8.40
CA TYR A 38 16.00 -2.49 9.02
C TYR A 38 16.54 -3.47 10.07
N TRP A 39 17.84 -3.40 10.40
CA TRP A 39 18.39 -4.20 11.50
C TRP A 39 18.02 -3.58 12.84
N ASN A 40 17.70 -4.42 13.81
CA ASN A 40 17.55 -3.97 15.18
C ASN A 40 18.90 -3.48 15.71
N SER A 41 18.89 -2.37 16.44
CA SER A 41 20.07 -1.85 17.12
C SER A 41 20.51 -2.75 18.28
N ASP A 42 19.57 -3.46 18.90
CA ASP A 42 19.81 -4.53 19.86
C ASP A 42 20.26 -5.80 19.12
N LYS A 43 21.49 -6.24 19.39
CA LYS A 43 22.12 -7.39 18.74
C LYS A 43 21.50 -8.72 19.13
N ASP A 44 21.09 -8.88 20.38
CA ASP A 44 20.47 -10.13 20.85
C ASP A 44 19.07 -10.27 20.24
N LEU A 45 18.34 -9.15 20.14
CA LEU A 45 17.07 -9.11 19.43
C LEU A 45 17.24 -9.39 17.93
N GLN A 46 18.27 -8.81 17.28
CA GLN A 46 18.52 -9.11 15.87
C GLN A 46 18.89 -10.57 15.66
N GLN A 47 19.72 -11.15 16.53
CA GLN A 47 20.09 -12.56 16.46
C GLN A 47 18.87 -13.46 16.60
N LEU A 48 17.98 -13.15 17.55
CA LEU A 48 16.71 -13.88 17.70
C LEU A 48 15.88 -13.87 16.41
N HIS A 49 15.81 -12.73 15.72
CA HIS A 49 15.11 -12.63 14.44
C HIS A 49 15.81 -13.39 13.30
N ASP A 50 17.14 -13.36 13.29
CA ASP A 50 17.95 -14.10 12.31
C ASP A 50 17.77 -15.62 12.46
N ASP A 51 17.51 -16.11 13.68
CA ASP A 51 17.29 -17.53 13.98
C ASP A 51 15.86 -18.02 13.65
N PHE A 52 14.94 -17.14 13.21
CA PHE A 52 13.58 -17.55 12.85
C PHE A 52 13.51 -18.33 11.54
N ILE A 53 14.37 -18.00 10.57
CA ILE A 53 14.46 -18.64 9.26
C ILE A 53 15.90 -18.62 8.73
N GLU A 54 16.19 -19.41 7.70
CA GLU A 54 17.51 -19.46 7.10
C GLU A 54 17.78 -18.27 6.15
N ASN A 55 19.07 -17.99 5.91
CA ASN A 55 19.53 -16.99 4.94
C ASN A 55 19.01 -15.55 5.18
N THR A 56 18.64 -15.22 6.41
CA THR A 56 18.20 -13.87 6.79
C THR A 56 19.29 -12.83 6.56
N ILE A 57 18.98 -11.81 5.77
CA ILE A 57 19.86 -10.65 5.53
C ILE A 57 19.33 -9.36 6.16
N SER A 58 18.03 -9.29 6.44
CA SER A 58 17.38 -8.15 7.10
C SER A 58 15.99 -8.51 7.60
N ASN A 59 15.37 -7.60 8.35
CA ASN A 59 13.97 -7.70 8.73
C ASN A 59 13.09 -7.00 7.70
N PHE A 60 11.83 -7.44 7.58
CA PHE A 60 10.80 -6.73 6.84
C PHE A 60 9.69 -6.33 7.81
N TYR A 61 9.43 -5.02 7.92
CA TYR A 61 8.39 -4.51 8.83
C TYR A 61 7.06 -4.40 8.10
N MET A 62 6.00 -4.82 8.78
CA MET A 62 4.62 -4.61 8.37
C MET A 62 3.89 -3.84 9.48
N PRO A 63 2.98 -2.90 9.16
CA PRO A 63 2.32 -2.10 10.18
C PRO A 63 1.60 -2.95 11.22
N TYR A 64 1.82 -2.62 12.50
CA TYR A 64 1.14 -3.22 13.64
C TYR A 64 0.05 -2.27 14.14
N GLY A 65 -1.21 -2.62 13.90
CA GLY A 65 -2.39 -1.87 14.34
C GLY A 65 -3.15 -2.56 15.47
N VAL A 66 -4.10 -1.83 16.06
CA VAL A 66 -4.99 -2.34 17.11
C VAL A 66 -6.43 -1.95 16.79
N ALA A 67 -7.34 -2.92 16.83
CA ALA A 67 -8.77 -2.73 16.66
C ALA A 67 -9.51 -2.87 18.00
N PRO A 68 -9.91 -1.76 18.66
CA PRO A 68 -10.60 -1.79 19.94
C PRO A 68 -12.10 -2.08 19.82
N ASN A 69 -12.77 -2.22 20.98
CA ASN A 69 -14.22 -2.33 21.17
C ASN A 69 -14.85 -3.69 20.78
N PHE A 70 -14.06 -4.75 20.66
CA PHE A 70 -14.64 -6.08 20.47
C PHE A 70 -15.26 -6.57 21.78
N ILE A 71 -16.55 -6.90 21.76
CA ILE A 71 -17.21 -7.63 22.84
C ILE A 71 -17.48 -9.05 22.33
N ILE A 72 -16.78 -10.05 22.85
CA ILE A 72 -16.85 -11.45 22.42
C ILE A 72 -17.25 -12.29 23.63
N ASN A 73 -18.40 -12.96 23.57
CA ASN A 73 -18.97 -13.69 24.70
C ASN A 73 -18.97 -12.86 26.00
N ASP A 74 -19.42 -11.59 25.88
CA ASP A 74 -19.55 -10.64 26.98
C ASP A 74 -18.22 -10.20 27.61
N LYS A 75 -17.10 -10.46 26.94
CA LYS A 75 -15.76 -10.01 27.34
C LYS A 75 -15.17 -9.03 26.33
N GLU A 76 -14.55 -7.97 26.86
CA GLU A 76 -13.96 -6.89 26.06
C GLU A 76 -12.54 -7.24 25.59
N TYR A 77 -12.25 -6.92 24.34
CA TYR A 77 -10.95 -7.13 23.69
C TYR A 77 -10.53 -5.92 22.85
N ALA A 78 -9.22 -5.66 22.86
CA ALA A 78 -8.53 -4.90 21.83
C ALA A 78 -7.72 -5.91 20.99
N ILE A 79 -8.03 -6.00 19.70
CA ILE A 79 -7.45 -7.03 18.82
C ILE A 79 -6.22 -6.47 18.10
N PRO A 80 -5.02 -7.04 18.29
CA PRO A 80 -3.85 -6.66 17.52
C PRO A 80 -3.93 -7.20 16.09
N MET A 81 -3.50 -6.41 15.11
CA MET A 81 -3.62 -6.71 13.68
C MET A 81 -2.36 -6.25 12.94
N VAL A 82 -1.64 -7.17 12.29
CA VAL A 82 -0.49 -6.85 11.44
C VAL A 82 -0.89 -7.01 9.98
N VAL A 83 -0.97 -5.90 9.24
CA VAL A 83 -1.45 -5.88 7.85
C VAL A 83 -0.97 -4.61 7.14
N GLU A 84 -0.67 -4.72 5.85
CA GLU A 84 -0.25 -3.62 4.98
C GLU A 84 -1.45 -2.91 4.32
N GLU A 85 -2.57 -3.62 4.14
CA GLU A 85 -3.74 -3.10 3.47
C GLU A 85 -4.45 -2.00 4.28
N SER A 86 -4.62 -0.84 3.64
CA SER A 86 -5.30 0.31 4.22
C SER A 86 -6.76 -0.01 4.59
N SER A 87 -7.27 0.70 5.61
CA SER A 87 -8.64 0.58 6.12
C SER A 87 -9.02 -0.73 6.80
N VAL A 88 -8.22 -1.81 6.74
CA VAL A 88 -8.57 -3.10 7.38
C VAL A 88 -8.78 -2.94 8.89
N VAL A 89 -7.80 -2.38 9.60
CA VAL A 89 -7.89 -2.16 11.06
C VAL A 89 -9.03 -1.19 11.42
N ALA A 90 -9.22 -0.15 10.62
CA ALA A 90 -10.28 0.84 10.84
C ALA A 90 -11.68 0.24 10.65
N ALA A 91 -11.86 -0.61 9.63
CA ALA A 91 -13.10 -1.33 9.35
C ALA A 91 -13.46 -2.29 10.49
N ALA A 92 -12.50 -3.09 10.95
CA ALA A 92 -12.66 -3.98 12.09
C ALA A 92 -13.08 -3.20 13.36
N SER A 93 -12.40 -2.09 13.67
CA SER A 93 -12.70 -1.22 14.81
C SER A 93 -14.10 -0.62 14.75
N LEU A 94 -14.51 -0.13 13.57
CA LEU A 94 -15.83 0.46 13.35
C LEU A 94 -16.94 -0.57 13.57
N VAL A 95 -16.75 -1.79 13.05
CA VAL A 95 -17.74 -2.87 13.17
C VAL A 95 -17.79 -3.42 14.59
N ALA A 96 -16.65 -3.54 15.26
CA ALA A 96 -16.59 -3.92 16.66
C ALA A 96 -17.39 -2.93 17.53
N LYS A 97 -17.16 -1.62 17.35
CA LYS A 97 -17.93 -0.58 18.05
C LYS A 97 -19.43 -0.60 17.69
N PHE A 98 -19.77 -0.90 16.44
CA PHE A 98 -21.16 -1.03 16.01
C PHE A 98 -21.86 -2.18 16.75
N TRP A 99 -21.23 -3.35 16.83
CA TRP A 99 -21.81 -4.53 17.50
C TRP A 99 -21.71 -4.48 19.03
N SER A 100 -20.81 -3.67 19.60
CA SER A 100 -20.64 -3.55 21.06
C SER A 100 -21.91 -3.08 21.77
N THR A 101 -22.81 -2.37 21.08
CA THR A 101 -24.10 -1.90 21.61
C THR A 101 -25.29 -2.74 21.14
N ARG A 102 -25.01 -3.84 20.41
CA ARG A 102 -26.00 -4.71 19.74
C ARG A 102 -25.74 -6.19 20.06
N GLY A 103 -25.37 -6.47 21.32
CA GLY A 103 -25.16 -7.84 21.82
C GLY A 103 -23.76 -8.42 21.61
N GLY A 104 -22.86 -7.71 20.92
CA GLY A 104 -21.50 -8.17 20.64
C GLY A 104 -21.47 -9.42 19.74
N PHE A 105 -20.32 -10.07 19.71
CA PHE A 105 -20.09 -11.34 19.02
C PHE A 105 -20.36 -12.50 19.97
N LYS A 106 -21.13 -13.48 19.52
CA LYS A 106 -21.34 -14.75 20.22
C LYS A 106 -20.59 -15.85 19.48
N THR A 107 -19.81 -16.65 20.20
CA THR A 107 -18.90 -17.60 19.59
C THR A 107 -18.85 -18.94 20.32
N ILE A 108 -18.66 -20.02 19.56
CA ILE A 108 -18.53 -21.38 20.09
C ILE A 108 -17.50 -22.16 19.28
N VAL A 109 -16.61 -22.87 19.98
CA VAL A 109 -15.70 -23.83 19.34
C VAL A 109 -16.43 -25.16 19.19
N ILE A 110 -16.72 -25.55 17.95
CA ILE A 110 -17.44 -26.77 17.58
C ILE A 110 -16.51 -27.98 17.74
N GLY A 111 -15.23 -27.85 17.39
CA GLY A 111 -14.25 -28.91 17.57
C GLY A 111 -12.80 -28.42 17.44
N THR A 112 -11.86 -29.24 17.89
CA THR A 112 -10.41 -28.97 17.88
C THR A 112 -9.59 -30.09 17.27
N GLU A 113 -10.28 -31.03 16.61
CA GLU A 113 -9.70 -32.25 16.05
C GLU A 113 -8.78 -31.91 14.88
N LYS A 114 -7.50 -32.30 15.01
CA LYS A 114 -6.50 -32.21 13.94
C LYS A 114 -6.22 -33.60 13.39
N ILE A 115 -5.69 -33.67 12.17
CA ILE A 115 -5.44 -34.94 11.50
C ILE A 115 -4.07 -34.96 10.83
N GLY A 116 -3.59 -36.16 10.60
CA GLY A 116 -2.41 -36.43 9.79
C GLY A 116 -2.48 -37.83 9.20
N GLN A 117 -1.61 -38.10 8.24
CA GLN A 117 -1.68 -39.33 7.47
C GLN A 117 -0.30 -39.95 7.29
N VAL A 118 -0.25 -41.28 7.39
CA VAL A 118 0.81 -42.09 6.79
C VAL A 118 0.27 -42.65 5.48
N HIS A 119 0.90 -42.30 4.37
CA HIS A 119 0.55 -42.71 3.02
C HIS A 119 1.46 -43.86 2.60
N PHE A 120 0.89 -44.96 2.12
CA PHE A 120 1.68 -46.13 1.75
C PHE A 120 1.06 -46.92 0.60
N MET A 121 1.90 -47.69 -0.09
CA MET A 121 1.50 -48.61 -1.15
C MET A 121 1.55 -50.06 -0.64
N PHE A 122 0.54 -50.84 -1.00
CA PHE A 122 0.45 -52.27 -0.67
C PHE A 122 -0.31 -53.02 -1.77
N SER A 123 0.33 -54.01 -2.38
CA SER A 123 -0.20 -54.78 -3.52
C SER A 123 -0.76 -56.15 -3.15
N GLY A 124 -0.70 -56.54 -1.87
CA GLY A 124 -1.20 -57.83 -1.39
C GLY A 124 -2.72 -57.85 -1.12
N ASP A 125 -3.18 -58.90 -0.44
CA ASP A 125 -4.60 -59.04 -0.09
C ASP A 125 -5.05 -58.03 0.98
N LYS A 126 -6.15 -57.34 0.71
CA LYS A 126 -6.70 -56.32 1.62
C LYS A 126 -7.02 -56.88 3.02
N SER A 127 -7.53 -58.10 3.11
CA SER A 127 -7.87 -58.75 4.38
C SER A 127 -6.62 -59.00 5.22
N ASP A 128 -5.50 -59.34 4.58
CA ASP A 128 -4.21 -59.51 5.25
C ASP A 128 -3.70 -58.18 5.83
N LEU A 129 -3.87 -57.09 5.09
CA LEU A 129 -3.53 -55.75 5.58
C LEU A 129 -4.43 -55.32 6.75
N GLU A 130 -5.74 -55.56 6.67
CA GLU A 130 -6.68 -55.26 7.75
C GLU A 130 -6.35 -56.05 9.01
N ASN A 131 -6.04 -57.35 8.87
CA ASN A 131 -5.60 -58.19 9.98
C ASN A 131 -4.28 -57.70 10.59
N TYR A 132 -3.29 -57.38 9.74
CA TYR A 132 -2.01 -56.83 10.18
C TYR A 132 -2.19 -55.50 10.94
N PHE A 133 -3.02 -54.59 10.43
CA PHE A 133 -3.35 -53.34 11.10
C PHE A 133 -4.01 -53.57 12.46
N ASN A 134 -5.04 -54.42 12.53
CA ASN A 134 -5.77 -54.69 13.77
C ASN A 134 -4.86 -55.33 14.84
N GLN A 135 -3.96 -56.23 14.44
CA GLN A 135 -2.98 -56.85 15.35
C GLN A 135 -1.95 -55.84 15.86
N ASN A 136 -1.54 -54.87 15.04
CA ASN A 136 -0.51 -53.90 15.39
C ASN A 136 -1.07 -52.59 15.96
N LYS A 137 -2.39 -52.35 15.96
CA LYS A 137 -2.96 -51.05 16.36
C LYS A 137 -2.48 -50.59 17.74
N THR A 138 -2.46 -51.47 18.74
CA THR A 138 -1.95 -51.16 20.09
C THR A 138 -0.47 -50.77 20.07
N GLU A 139 0.33 -51.48 19.28
CA GLU A 139 1.76 -51.23 19.11
C GLU A 139 2.05 -49.91 18.38
N LEU A 140 1.16 -49.48 17.47
CA LEU A 140 1.24 -48.16 16.83
C LEU A 140 1.02 -47.01 17.82
N PHE A 141 0.11 -47.17 18.79
CA PHE A 141 0.02 -46.20 19.89
C PHE A 141 1.27 -46.23 20.77
N ALA A 142 1.73 -47.42 21.12
CA ALA A 142 2.89 -47.61 21.98
C ALA A 142 4.18 -47.01 21.40
N SER A 143 4.38 -47.06 20.08
CA SER A 143 5.56 -46.46 19.42
C SER A 143 5.66 -44.95 19.59
N THR A 144 4.53 -44.27 19.85
CA THR A 144 4.48 -42.81 20.04
C THR A 144 4.54 -42.38 21.51
N ALA A 145 4.53 -43.31 22.47
CA ALA A 145 4.35 -43.01 23.90
C ALA A 145 5.40 -42.03 24.47
N SER A 146 6.64 -42.07 23.99
CA SER A 146 7.69 -41.13 24.41
C SER A 146 7.42 -39.70 23.92
N ILE A 147 6.81 -39.55 22.75
CA ILE A 147 6.46 -38.28 22.10
C ILE A 147 5.17 -37.72 22.72
N THR A 148 4.15 -38.58 22.93
CA THR A 148 2.82 -38.19 23.42
C THR A 148 2.76 -37.91 24.91
N LYS A 149 3.68 -38.46 25.73
CA LYS A 149 3.70 -38.35 27.20
C LYS A 149 3.33 -36.97 27.76
N ASN A 150 3.92 -35.90 27.23
CA ASN A 150 3.69 -34.54 27.73
C ASN A 150 2.38 -33.93 27.20
N MET A 151 1.90 -34.35 26.03
CA MET A 151 0.63 -33.92 25.45
C MET A 151 -0.54 -34.62 26.16
N GLU A 152 -0.42 -35.93 26.43
CA GLU A 152 -1.39 -36.73 27.19
C GLU A 152 -1.57 -36.22 28.61
N LYS A 153 -0.48 -35.82 29.29
CA LYS A 153 -0.56 -35.15 30.60
C LYS A 153 -1.42 -33.89 30.60
N ARG A 154 -1.53 -33.20 29.45
CA ARG A 154 -2.38 -32.01 29.26
C ARG A 154 -3.78 -32.38 28.76
N GLY A 155 -4.08 -33.67 28.61
CA GLY A 155 -5.33 -34.23 28.12
C GLY A 155 -5.47 -34.24 26.59
N GLY A 156 -4.36 -34.09 25.85
CA GLY A 156 -4.32 -34.24 24.39
C GLY A 156 -3.71 -35.58 23.98
N GLY A 157 -3.17 -35.68 22.77
CA GLY A 157 -2.52 -36.88 22.23
C GLY A 157 -3.19 -37.39 20.97
N ILE A 158 -2.97 -38.67 20.67
CA ILE A 158 -3.64 -39.38 19.56
C ILE A 158 -5.01 -39.83 20.04
N LEU A 159 -6.05 -39.50 19.28
CA LEU A 159 -7.44 -39.88 19.57
C LEU A 159 -7.80 -41.22 18.89
N ASP A 160 -7.40 -41.41 17.64
CA ASP A 160 -7.66 -42.65 16.89
C ASP A 160 -6.65 -42.82 15.74
N ILE A 161 -6.51 -44.05 15.28
CA ILE A 161 -5.80 -44.46 14.07
C ILE A 161 -6.74 -45.34 13.25
N GLN A 162 -6.97 -45.01 11.99
CA GLN A 162 -7.85 -45.73 11.08
C GLN A 162 -7.11 -46.11 9.79
N LEU A 163 -7.26 -47.37 9.35
CA LEU A 163 -6.83 -47.79 8.03
C LEU A 163 -7.88 -47.36 6.99
N VAL A 164 -7.45 -46.63 5.95
CA VAL A 164 -8.32 -46.12 4.89
C VAL A 164 -7.85 -46.65 3.55
N ASP A 165 -8.75 -47.35 2.86
CA ASP A 165 -8.57 -47.86 1.51
C ASP A 165 -8.83 -46.75 0.46
N LYS A 166 -7.86 -46.54 -0.43
CA LYS A 166 -7.93 -45.59 -1.56
C LYS A 166 -7.64 -46.27 -2.90
N THR A 167 -7.67 -47.60 -2.95
CA THR A 167 -7.36 -48.40 -4.15
C THR A 167 -8.28 -48.09 -5.33
N ASN A 168 -9.52 -47.64 -5.05
CA ASN A 168 -10.46 -47.18 -6.06
C ASN A 168 -10.08 -45.87 -6.76
N LYS A 169 -9.13 -45.10 -6.21
CA LYS A 169 -8.64 -43.83 -6.78
C LYS A 169 -7.21 -43.92 -7.29
N LEU A 170 -6.38 -44.74 -6.66
CA LEU A 170 -5.01 -45.02 -7.05
C LEU A 170 -4.68 -46.47 -6.69
N SER A 171 -4.26 -47.27 -7.66
CA SER A 171 -3.96 -48.69 -7.44
C SER A 171 -3.02 -48.87 -6.25
N ASN A 172 -3.29 -49.86 -5.40
CA ASN A 172 -2.48 -50.25 -4.24
C ASN A 172 -2.32 -49.18 -3.15
N TYR A 173 -3.10 -48.08 -3.18
CA TYR A 173 -2.91 -46.97 -2.25
C TYR A 173 -3.78 -47.08 -1.00
N TYR A 174 -3.14 -46.92 0.17
CA TYR A 174 -3.77 -46.91 1.48
C TYR A 174 -3.25 -45.77 2.35
N GLN A 175 -3.99 -45.47 3.43
CA GLN A 175 -3.60 -44.47 4.42
C GLN A 175 -3.82 -45.00 5.83
N LEU A 176 -2.90 -44.70 6.75
CA LEU A 176 -3.26 -44.61 8.18
C LEU A 176 -3.70 -43.18 8.46
N HIS A 177 -4.98 -42.98 8.69
CA HIS A 177 -5.55 -41.72 9.11
C HIS A 177 -5.48 -41.60 10.63
N VAL A 178 -4.71 -40.63 11.11
CA VAL A 178 -4.48 -40.43 12.54
C VAL A 178 -5.12 -39.13 12.98
N THR A 179 -5.86 -39.20 14.08
CA THR A 179 -6.60 -38.08 14.64
C THR A 179 -5.96 -37.62 15.95
N PHE A 180 -5.87 -36.31 16.18
CA PHE A 180 -5.12 -35.72 17.29
C PHE A 180 -5.89 -34.62 18.04
N GLU A 181 -5.60 -34.49 19.33
CA GLU A 181 -5.91 -33.31 20.16
C GLU A 181 -4.60 -32.69 20.65
N THR A 182 -4.38 -31.40 20.33
CA THR A 182 -3.10 -30.72 20.57
C THR A 182 -3.18 -29.55 21.56
N LYS A 183 -4.34 -29.38 22.21
CA LYS A 183 -4.63 -28.35 23.22
C LYS A 183 -4.27 -26.96 22.70
N ASP A 184 -3.35 -26.28 23.38
CA ASP A 184 -2.96 -24.91 23.07
C ASP A 184 -1.85 -24.81 22.00
N SER A 185 -1.39 -25.93 21.45
CA SER A 185 -0.42 -25.92 20.34
C SER A 185 -1.13 -26.12 19.01
N MET A 186 -0.62 -25.49 17.95
CA MET A 186 -0.97 -25.85 16.57
C MET A 186 -0.64 -27.33 16.30
N GLY A 187 0.49 -27.81 16.82
CA GLY A 187 0.83 -29.24 16.88
C GLY A 187 1.47 -29.85 15.63
N ALA A 188 1.89 -29.06 14.63
CA ALA A 188 2.50 -29.58 13.39
C ALA A 188 3.70 -30.52 13.66
N ASN A 189 4.71 -30.07 14.40
CA ASN A 189 5.89 -30.88 14.72
C ASN A 189 5.52 -32.12 15.54
N PHE A 190 4.62 -31.97 16.51
CA PHE A 190 4.14 -33.08 17.34
C PHE A 190 3.45 -34.16 16.51
N ILE A 191 2.55 -33.75 15.60
CA ILE A 191 1.83 -34.65 14.69
C ILE A 191 2.83 -35.36 13.78
N ASN A 192 3.73 -34.62 13.12
CA ASN A 192 4.70 -35.22 12.19
C ASN A 192 5.60 -36.24 12.88
N SER A 193 6.15 -35.94 14.06
CA SER A 193 6.96 -36.91 14.80
C SER A 193 6.17 -38.16 15.21
N CYS A 194 4.88 -38.02 15.56
CA CYS A 194 4.03 -39.19 15.82
C CYS A 194 3.81 -40.02 14.55
N LEU A 195 3.54 -39.37 13.41
CA LEU A 195 3.32 -40.06 12.14
C LEU A 195 4.58 -40.78 11.64
N GLU A 196 5.76 -40.18 11.81
CA GLU A 196 7.04 -40.81 11.50
C GLU A 196 7.25 -42.08 12.35
N ALA A 197 7.02 -42.00 13.67
CA ALA A 197 7.13 -43.16 14.56
C ALA A 197 6.08 -44.26 14.25
N ILE A 198 4.87 -43.87 13.87
CA ILE A 198 3.82 -44.79 13.41
C ILE A 198 4.26 -45.45 12.09
N ALA A 199 4.78 -44.69 11.14
CA ALA A 199 5.23 -45.18 9.85
C ALA A 199 6.35 -46.22 10.00
N THR A 200 7.41 -45.91 10.75
CA THR A 200 8.51 -46.85 11.01
C THR A 200 8.03 -48.12 11.70
N LYS A 201 7.03 -48.03 12.58
CA LYS A 201 6.49 -49.21 13.27
C LYS A 201 5.57 -50.05 12.37
N PHE A 202 4.87 -49.43 11.43
CA PHE A 202 3.93 -50.09 10.53
C PHE A 202 4.58 -50.69 9.28
N GLU A 203 5.80 -50.25 8.95
CA GLU A 203 6.57 -50.72 7.80
C GLU A 203 6.93 -52.21 7.91
N LYS A 204 6.78 -52.94 6.80
CA LYS A 204 7.21 -54.34 6.59
C LYS A 204 7.52 -54.57 5.11
N GLU A 205 8.08 -55.72 4.74
CA GLU A 205 8.56 -56.01 3.37
C GLU A 205 7.57 -55.65 2.24
N ASP A 206 6.27 -55.90 2.42
CA ASP A 206 5.25 -55.64 1.38
C ASP A 206 4.60 -54.26 1.47
N ILE A 207 4.95 -53.44 2.47
CA ILE A 207 4.37 -52.12 2.72
C ILE A 207 5.43 -51.04 2.42
N GLU A 208 5.20 -50.29 1.35
CA GLU A 208 6.07 -49.16 0.99
C GLU A 208 5.49 -47.86 1.56
N ILE A 209 6.11 -47.33 2.61
CA ILE A 209 5.76 -46.00 3.12
C ILE A 209 6.21 -44.94 2.12
N VAL A 210 5.27 -44.13 1.63
CA VAL A 210 5.55 -43.03 0.69
C VAL A 210 5.84 -41.73 1.43
N MET A 211 5.00 -41.36 2.40
CA MET A 211 5.16 -40.13 3.19
C MET A 211 4.30 -40.15 4.47
N SER A 212 4.71 -39.37 5.46
CA SER A 212 4.01 -39.18 6.74
C SER A 212 3.94 -37.69 7.04
N ILE A 213 2.74 -37.11 7.06
CA ILE A 213 2.57 -35.66 7.17
C ILE A 213 1.21 -35.26 7.76
N LEU A 214 1.16 -34.16 8.52
CA LEU A 214 -0.10 -33.56 8.94
C LEU A 214 -0.97 -33.13 7.74
N SER A 215 -2.28 -32.93 7.97
CA SER A 215 -3.15 -32.25 7.03
C SER A 215 -3.55 -30.86 7.52
N ASN A 216 -3.49 -29.87 6.63
CA ASN A 216 -4.09 -28.55 6.88
C ASN A 216 -5.60 -28.52 6.58
N TYR A 217 -6.16 -29.57 5.95
CA TYR A 217 -7.60 -29.69 5.79
C TYR A 217 -8.21 -30.36 7.03
N ILE A 218 -8.67 -29.54 7.96
CA ILE A 218 -9.12 -29.91 9.32
C ILE A 218 -10.59 -29.52 9.55
N PRO A 219 -11.55 -30.15 8.85
CA PRO A 219 -12.97 -29.73 8.88
C PRO A 219 -13.63 -29.85 10.26
N LYS A 220 -13.00 -30.56 11.20
CA LYS A 220 -13.48 -30.73 12.59
C LYS A 220 -12.74 -29.87 13.62
N CYS A 221 -11.79 -29.04 13.21
CA CYS A 221 -11.17 -28.01 14.06
C CYS A 221 -11.88 -26.66 13.83
N LEU A 222 -13.17 -26.64 14.12
CA LEU A 222 -14.13 -25.64 13.64
C LEU A 222 -14.57 -24.68 14.75
N VAL A 223 -14.67 -23.39 14.43
CA VAL A 223 -15.26 -22.38 15.31
C VAL A 223 -16.37 -21.63 14.57
N ARG A 224 -17.40 -21.27 15.33
CA ARG A 224 -18.49 -20.41 14.87
C ARG A 224 -18.45 -19.08 15.59
N ALA A 225 -18.63 -18.00 14.85
CA ALA A 225 -18.88 -16.66 15.38
C ALA A 225 -20.13 -16.07 14.74
N GLU A 226 -20.95 -15.37 15.53
CA GLU A 226 -22.19 -14.76 15.05
C GLU A 226 -22.49 -13.42 15.73
N VAL A 227 -23.25 -12.60 15.02
CA VAL A 227 -23.84 -11.34 15.49
C VAL A 227 -25.32 -11.33 15.15
N SER A 228 -26.13 -10.71 15.99
CA SER A 228 -27.58 -10.65 15.81
C SER A 228 -28.19 -9.44 16.50
N CYS A 229 -29.15 -8.79 15.86
CA CYS A 229 -29.95 -7.72 16.47
C CYS A 229 -31.30 -7.57 15.74
N LYS A 230 -32.21 -6.76 16.31
CA LYS A 230 -33.41 -6.35 15.58
C LYS A 230 -33.01 -5.52 14.38
N ILE A 231 -33.76 -5.63 13.28
CA ILE A 231 -33.48 -4.87 12.06
C ILE A 231 -33.43 -3.36 12.33
N ASP A 232 -34.35 -2.84 13.15
CA ASP A 232 -34.40 -1.41 13.53
C ASP A 232 -33.10 -0.92 14.17
N ASP A 233 -32.39 -1.80 14.89
CA ASP A 233 -31.14 -1.46 15.56
C ASP A 233 -29.97 -1.31 14.57
N LEU A 234 -30.06 -1.85 13.33
CA LEU A 234 -28.99 -1.73 12.33
C LEU A 234 -28.70 -0.27 11.94
N GLY A 235 -29.68 0.62 12.15
CA GLY A 235 -29.56 2.05 11.92
C GLY A 235 -29.47 2.45 10.44
N GLY A 236 -29.29 3.74 10.21
CA GLY A 236 -29.41 4.36 8.88
C GLY A 236 -30.86 4.69 8.51
N ASN A 237 -31.06 5.31 7.34
CA ASN A 237 -32.36 5.86 6.96
C ASN A 237 -33.42 4.78 6.64
N ASN A 238 -33.00 3.55 6.28
CA ASN A 238 -33.90 2.44 6.01
C ASN A 238 -33.21 1.11 6.42
N PRO A 239 -33.30 0.73 7.70
CA PRO A 239 -32.66 -0.47 8.23
C PRO A 239 -33.15 -1.77 7.57
N GLN A 240 -34.45 -1.85 7.25
CA GLN A 240 -35.05 -2.98 6.55
C GLN A 240 -34.39 -3.22 5.19
N LYS A 241 -34.33 -2.19 4.35
CA LYS A 241 -33.69 -2.27 3.02
C LYS A 241 -32.19 -2.57 3.12
N PHE A 242 -31.53 -2.08 4.17
CA PHE A 242 -30.12 -2.43 4.42
C PHE A 242 -29.96 -3.92 4.72
N ALA A 243 -30.78 -4.46 5.64
CA ALA A 243 -30.77 -5.88 5.97
C ALA A 243 -31.02 -6.75 4.73
N GLU A 244 -32.06 -6.45 3.96
CA GLU A 244 -32.42 -7.19 2.74
C GLU A 244 -31.31 -7.18 1.70
N LYS A 245 -30.70 -6.01 1.44
CA LYS A 245 -29.55 -5.90 0.53
C LYS A 245 -28.33 -6.67 1.04
N PHE A 246 -28.08 -6.62 2.35
CA PHE A 246 -26.98 -7.34 2.97
C PHE A 246 -27.18 -8.85 2.82
N TYR A 247 -28.37 -9.35 3.16
CA TYR A 247 -28.77 -10.74 2.96
C TYR A 247 -28.59 -11.16 1.49
N GLN A 248 -29.09 -10.36 0.54
CA GLN A 248 -28.94 -10.64 -0.89
C GLN A 248 -27.46 -10.70 -1.32
N ALA A 249 -26.60 -9.82 -0.80
CA ALA A 249 -25.18 -9.83 -1.12
C ALA A 249 -24.48 -11.09 -0.61
N VAL A 250 -24.86 -11.59 0.57
CA VAL A 250 -24.37 -12.88 1.09
C VAL A 250 -24.87 -14.03 0.23
N LYS A 251 -26.15 -14.03 -0.16
CA LYS A 251 -26.72 -15.07 -1.06
C LYS A 251 -26.01 -15.11 -2.42
N ILE A 252 -25.67 -13.95 -2.98
CA ILE A 252 -24.86 -13.90 -4.22
C ILE A 252 -23.49 -14.54 -3.97
N ALA A 253 -22.83 -14.27 -2.85
CA ALA A 253 -21.54 -14.88 -2.52
C ALA A 253 -21.63 -16.39 -2.22
N GLU A 254 -22.80 -16.90 -1.83
CA GLU A 254 -23.01 -18.34 -1.66
C GLU A 254 -23.19 -19.07 -3.00
N ILE A 255 -23.67 -18.38 -4.04
CA ILE A 255 -24.03 -18.98 -5.34
C ILE A 255 -22.95 -18.73 -6.41
N GLU A 256 -22.27 -17.59 -6.37
CA GLU A 256 -21.34 -17.16 -7.44
C GLU A 256 -19.87 -17.27 -6.96
N PRO A 257 -19.10 -18.27 -7.45
CA PRO A 257 -17.70 -18.47 -7.05
C PRO A 257 -16.81 -17.23 -7.20
N TYR A 258 -16.97 -16.43 -8.25
CA TYR A 258 -16.17 -15.21 -8.43
C TYR A 258 -16.39 -14.22 -7.28
N ARG A 259 -17.64 -14.10 -6.81
CA ARG A 259 -17.96 -13.28 -5.65
C ARG A 259 -17.51 -13.95 -4.36
N ALA A 260 -17.71 -15.25 -4.21
CA ALA A 260 -17.31 -16.04 -3.05
C ALA A 260 -15.83 -15.87 -2.72
N VAL A 261 -14.94 -15.94 -3.73
CA VAL A 261 -13.49 -15.77 -3.55
C VAL A 261 -13.18 -14.39 -2.96
N THR A 262 -13.75 -13.33 -3.55
CA THR A 262 -13.55 -11.96 -3.06
C THR A 262 -14.16 -11.74 -1.67
N HIS A 263 -15.29 -12.41 -1.41
CA HIS A 263 -15.99 -12.36 -0.13
C HIS A 263 -15.16 -12.99 0.98
N ASN A 264 -14.60 -14.17 0.73
CA ASN A 264 -13.75 -14.90 1.65
C ASN A 264 -12.39 -14.19 1.84
N LYS A 265 -11.80 -13.60 0.79
CA LYS A 265 -10.62 -12.72 0.92
C LYS A 265 -10.87 -11.61 1.96
N GLY A 266 -12.05 -10.99 1.92
CA GLY A 266 -12.45 -9.98 2.91
C GLY A 266 -12.54 -10.51 4.35
N ILE A 267 -12.90 -11.78 4.54
CA ILE A 267 -12.83 -12.45 5.86
C ILE A 267 -11.36 -12.59 6.27
N MET A 268 -10.52 -13.09 5.37
CA MET A 268 -9.12 -13.39 5.67
C MET A 268 -8.29 -12.14 5.97
N ASN A 269 -8.61 -10.98 5.38
CA ASN A 269 -8.05 -9.69 5.81
C ASN A 269 -8.11 -9.46 7.32
N GLY A 270 -9.20 -9.88 7.97
CA GLY A 270 -9.35 -9.76 9.42
C GLY A 270 -8.63 -10.87 10.18
N ILE A 271 -8.70 -12.10 9.68
CA ILE A 271 -8.12 -13.29 10.34
C ILE A 271 -6.60 -13.26 10.27
N ASP A 272 -6.03 -13.11 9.07
CA ASP A 272 -4.59 -13.17 8.84
C ASP A 272 -3.86 -12.08 9.58
N ALA A 273 -4.47 -10.89 9.70
CA ALA A 273 -3.89 -9.81 10.47
C ALA A 273 -3.69 -10.19 11.95
N VAL A 274 -4.62 -10.93 12.54
CA VAL A 274 -4.50 -11.44 13.92
C VAL A 274 -3.56 -12.64 13.99
N VAL A 275 -3.56 -13.50 12.97
CA VAL A 275 -2.65 -14.65 12.87
C VAL A 275 -1.20 -14.19 12.86
N LEU A 276 -0.87 -13.20 12.04
CA LEU A 276 0.46 -12.59 11.95
C LEU A 276 0.83 -11.88 13.25
N ALA A 277 -0.08 -11.09 13.82
CA ALA A 277 0.16 -10.42 15.11
C ALA A 277 0.50 -11.41 16.23
N THR A 278 -0.16 -12.56 16.26
CA THR A 278 0.04 -13.59 17.29
C THR A 278 1.12 -14.62 16.96
N GLY A 279 1.84 -14.47 15.85
CA GLY A 279 2.94 -15.37 15.47
C GLY A 279 2.48 -16.78 15.06
N ASN A 280 1.26 -16.90 14.53
CA ASN A 280 0.70 -18.15 14.00
C ASN A 280 0.94 -18.28 12.48
N ASP A 281 0.75 -19.48 11.94
CA ASP A 281 0.94 -19.77 10.51
C ASP A 281 -0.31 -19.41 9.69
N PHE A 282 -0.27 -18.29 8.95
CA PHE A 282 -1.40 -17.86 8.12
C PHE A 282 -1.64 -18.75 6.90
N ARG A 283 -0.61 -19.44 6.37
CA ARG A 283 -0.76 -20.30 5.19
C ARG A 283 -1.57 -21.55 5.55
N ALA A 284 -1.33 -22.11 6.72
CA ALA A 284 -2.10 -23.25 7.22
C ALA A 284 -3.59 -22.89 7.38
N ILE A 285 -3.87 -21.68 7.88
CA ILE A 285 -5.23 -21.17 8.07
C ILE A 285 -5.91 -20.90 6.72
N GLU A 286 -5.25 -20.19 5.82
CA GLU A 286 -5.77 -19.89 4.47
C GLU A 286 -6.09 -21.17 3.68
N ALA A 287 -5.15 -22.11 3.65
CA ALA A 287 -5.35 -23.39 2.96
C ALA A 287 -6.53 -24.17 3.52
N GLY A 288 -6.65 -24.25 4.86
CA GLY A 288 -7.76 -24.92 5.53
C GLY A 288 -9.11 -24.23 5.29
N ALA A 289 -9.15 -22.91 5.42
CA ALA A 289 -10.36 -22.10 5.23
C ALA A 289 -10.88 -22.20 3.80
N HIS A 290 -10.01 -22.03 2.80
CA HIS A 290 -10.40 -22.08 1.40
C HIS A 290 -10.74 -23.51 0.92
N ALA A 291 -10.08 -24.55 1.43
CA ALA A 291 -10.50 -25.93 1.19
C ALA A 291 -11.86 -26.25 1.84
N TYR A 292 -12.14 -25.68 3.02
CA TYR A 292 -13.44 -25.83 3.67
C TYR A 292 -14.56 -25.11 2.94
N ALA A 293 -14.26 -23.97 2.29
CA ALA A 293 -15.19 -23.25 1.44
C ALA A 293 -15.64 -24.06 0.20
N SER A 294 -14.89 -25.09 -0.20
CA SER A 294 -15.22 -25.97 -1.34
C SER A 294 -15.64 -27.39 -0.94
N ARG A 295 -15.88 -27.65 0.35
CA ARG A 295 -16.17 -29.00 0.89
C ARG A 295 -17.42 -29.67 0.29
N SER A 296 -18.35 -28.92 -0.26
CA SER A 296 -19.57 -29.40 -0.92
C SER A 296 -19.39 -29.70 -2.41
N GLY A 297 -18.19 -29.51 -2.97
CA GLY A 297 -17.86 -29.73 -4.38
C GLY A 297 -17.80 -28.45 -5.21
N GLU A 298 -18.31 -27.32 -4.70
CA GLU A 298 -18.21 -25.99 -5.32
C GLU A 298 -17.75 -24.97 -4.27
N TYR A 299 -16.93 -24.00 -4.69
CA TYR A 299 -16.41 -22.97 -3.81
C TYR A 299 -17.51 -21.94 -3.48
N THR A 300 -17.80 -21.76 -2.20
CA THR A 300 -18.88 -20.89 -1.70
C THR A 300 -18.42 -19.96 -0.57
N SER A 301 -19.31 -19.12 -0.05
CA SER A 301 -19.05 -18.24 1.09
C SER A 301 -18.83 -19.03 2.39
N LEU A 302 -17.88 -18.59 3.21
CA LEU A 302 -17.68 -19.11 4.57
C LEU A 302 -18.68 -18.53 5.59
N SER A 303 -19.37 -17.45 5.23
CA SER A 303 -20.30 -16.74 6.10
C SER A 303 -21.71 -16.78 5.55
N HIS A 304 -22.69 -16.70 6.43
CA HIS A 304 -24.10 -16.86 6.12
C HIS A 304 -24.92 -15.76 6.80
N CYS A 305 -26.06 -15.43 6.21
CA CYS A 305 -26.99 -14.42 6.72
C CYS A 305 -28.42 -14.96 6.69
N GLU A 306 -29.19 -14.62 7.73
CA GLU A 306 -30.60 -14.93 7.87
C GLU A 306 -31.35 -13.69 8.35
N ILE A 307 -32.56 -13.49 7.82
CA ILE A 307 -33.54 -12.53 8.32
C ILE A 307 -34.79 -13.32 8.68
N LYS A 308 -35.16 -13.31 9.97
CA LYS A 308 -36.32 -14.05 10.47
C LYS A 308 -36.93 -13.34 11.67
N ASN A 309 -38.25 -13.18 11.68
CA ASN A 309 -38.99 -12.54 12.78
C ASN A 309 -38.40 -11.17 13.19
N ASP A 310 -38.12 -10.31 12.21
CA ASP A 310 -37.49 -8.98 12.38
C ASP A 310 -36.09 -8.99 13.03
N ILE A 311 -35.43 -10.14 13.06
CA ILE A 311 -34.07 -10.32 13.55
C ILE A 311 -33.14 -10.52 12.35
N PHE A 312 -32.10 -9.69 12.30
CA PHE A 312 -30.96 -9.87 11.41
C PHE A 312 -29.92 -10.73 12.11
N LYS A 313 -29.50 -11.82 11.48
CA LYS A 313 -28.44 -12.71 11.96
C LYS A 313 -27.37 -12.90 10.88
N PHE A 314 -26.10 -12.82 11.29
CA PHE A 314 -24.95 -13.01 10.41
C PHE A 314 -23.87 -13.81 11.13
N TRP A 315 -23.34 -14.86 10.50
CA TRP A 315 -22.39 -15.77 11.14
C TRP A 315 -21.37 -16.37 10.17
N ILE A 316 -20.31 -16.93 10.73
CA ILE A 316 -19.24 -17.65 10.01
C ILE A 316 -18.96 -18.97 10.72
N GLU A 317 -18.66 -20.02 9.94
CA GLU A 317 -18.07 -21.26 10.42
C GLU A 317 -16.76 -21.50 9.66
N ILE A 318 -15.64 -21.54 10.36
CA ILE A 318 -14.32 -21.59 9.73
C ILE A 318 -13.35 -22.48 10.52
N PRO A 319 -12.58 -23.36 9.86
CA PRO A 319 -11.58 -24.16 10.54
C PRO A 319 -10.34 -23.31 10.86
N LEU A 320 -9.87 -23.37 12.11
CA LEU A 320 -8.70 -22.63 12.57
C LEU A 320 -7.76 -23.53 13.39
N ALA A 321 -6.67 -24.02 12.79
CA ALA A 321 -5.58 -24.68 13.53
C ALA A 321 -4.57 -23.64 14.01
N ILE A 322 -4.78 -23.12 15.22
CA ILE A 322 -3.87 -22.14 15.82
C ILE A 322 -3.32 -22.63 17.17
N GLY A 323 -2.27 -21.99 17.63
CA GLY A 323 -1.66 -22.20 18.94
C GLY A 323 -1.42 -20.89 19.68
N THR A 324 -1.32 -21.01 21.00
CA THR A 324 -0.86 -19.95 21.91
C THR A 324 0.44 -20.33 22.61
N VAL A 325 0.97 -21.53 22.31
CA VAL A 325 2.28 -22.01 22.76
C VAL A 325 3.08 -22.62 21.61
N GLY A 326 4.40 -22.46 21.68
CA GLY A 326 5.35 -23.03 20.73
C GLY A 326 5.57 -22.19 19.46
N GLY A 327 6.70 -22.40 18.80
CA GLY A 327 7.10 -21.62 17.63
C GLY A 327 7.20 -20.12 17.93
N LEU A 328 6.86 -19.30 16.93
CA LEU A 328 6.96 -17.83 17.02
C LEU A 328 6.02 -17.22 18.06
N THR A 329 4.92 -17.89 18.42
CA THR A 329 3.96 -17.40 19.43
C THR A 329 4.62 -17.10 20.78
N ALA A 330 5.66 -17.84 21.15
CA ALA A 330 6.41 -17.67 22.40
C ALA A 330 7.78 -16.99 22.21
N LEU A 331 8.35 -17.05 21.00
CA LEU A 331 9.68 -16.50 20.72
C LEU A 331 9.61 -15.01 20.36
N HIS A 332 8.74 -14.64 19.41
CA HIS A 332 8.68 -13.29 18.88
C HIS A 332 8.13 -12.30 19.92
N PRO A 333 8.85 -11.22 20.29
CA PRO A 333 8.41 -10.28 21.33
C PRO A 333 7.02 -9.68 21.07
N MET A 334 6.75 -9.21 19.85
CA MET A 334 5.43 -8.69 19.48
C MET A 334 4.30 -9.75 19.48
N ALA A 335 4.60 -11.02 19.23
CA ALA A 335 3.61 -12.09 19.33
C ALA A 335 3.21 -12.34 20.79
N LYS A 336 4.19 -12.36 21.71
CA LYS A 336 3.94 -12.40 23.16
C LYS A 336 3.10 -11.22 23.62
N LEU A 337 3.47 -10.01 23.20
CA LEU A 337 2.71 -8.80 23.52
C LEU A 337 1.28 -8.86 22.98
N SER A 338 1.09 -9.38 21.77
CA SER A 338 -0.24 -9.60 21.17
C SER A 338 -1.10 -10.54 22.02
N LEU A 339 -0.54 -11.68 22.44
CA LEU A 339 -1.26 -12.63 23.30
C LEU A 339 -1.57 -12.03 24.68
N GLU A 340 -0.68 -11.19 25.23
CA GLU A 340 -0.94 -10.46 26.47
C GLU A 340 -2.05 -9.40 26.32
N MET A 341 -2.04 -8.63 25.22
CA MET A 341 -3.11 -7.69 24.87
C MET A 341 -4.47 -8.39 24.72
N LEU A 342 -4.46 -9.63 24.21
CA LEU A 342 -5.62 -10.51 24.13
C LEU A 342 -5.94 -11.22 25.46
N GLN A 343 -5.28 -10.84 26.56
CA GLN A 343 -5.47 -11.37 27.91
C GLN A 343 -5.14 -12.86 28.05
N LYS A 344 -4.04 -13.29 27.40
CA LYS A 344 -3.45 -14.64 27.44
C LYS A 344 -4.50 -15.74 27.16
N PRO A 345 -5.11 -15.74 25.95
CA PRO A 345 -6.17 -16.69 25.61
C PRO A 345 -5.64 -18.12 25.53
N SER A 346 -6.51 -19.11 25.73
CA SER A 346 -6.28 -20.48 25.23
C SER A 346 -6.40 -20.51 23.70
N ALA A 347 -5.93 -21.57 23.04
CA ALA A 347 -6.13 -21.74 21.59
C ALA A 347 -7.62 -21.68 21.22
N ARG A 348 -8.49 -22.31 22.02
CA ARG A 348 -9.95 -22.24 21.80
C ARG A 348 -10.48 -20.80 21.85
N THR A 349 -9.99 -19.99 22.79
CA THR A 349 -10.40 -18.58 22.91
C THR A 349 -9.83 -17.75 21.76
N LEU A 350 -8.60 -18.02 21.33
CA LEU A 350 -7.99 -17.32 20.20
C LEU A 350 -8.70 -17.65 18.87
N MET A 351 -9.19 -18.89 18.67
CA MET A 351 -10.06 -19.24 17.54
C MET A 351 -11.32 -18.36 17.50
N GLN A 352 -11.97 -18.15 18.66
CA GLN A 352 -13.16 -17.30 18.78
C GLN A 352 -12.86 -15.84 18.45
N ILE A 353 -11.71 -15.32 18.90
CA ILE A 353 -11.25 -13.96 18.61
C ILE A 353 -10.99 -13.79 17.11
N MET A 354 -10.24 -14.71 16.50
CA MET A 354 -9.94 -14.66 15.06
C MET A 354 -11.20 -14.76 14.20
N ALA A 355 -12.12 -15.69 14.51
CA ALA A 355 -13.39 -15.81 13.81
C ALA A 355 -14.25 -14.54 13.93
N SER A 356 -14.23 -13.88 15.09
CA SER A 356 -14.92 -12.59 15.29
C SER A 356 -14.29 -11.47 14.48
N ALA A 357 -12.95 -11.41 14.38
CA ALA A 357 -12.25 -10.44 13.54
C ALA A 357 -12.57 -10.64 12.05
N GLY A 358 -12.59 -11.90 11.57
CA GLY A 358 -13.00 -12.24 10.22
C GLY A 358 -14.45 -11.87 9.91
N LEU A 359 -15.38 -12.18 10.83
CA LEU A 359 -16.79 -11.81 10.70
C LEU A 359 -16.99 -10.29 10.68
N ALA A 360 -16.26 -9.56 11.54
CA ALA A 360 -16.30 -8.11 11.58
C ALA A 360 -15.83 -7.50 10.25
N GLN A 361 -14.75 -8.02 9.69
CA GLN A 361 -14.20 -7.54 8.43
C GLN A 361 -15.13 -7.83 7.25
N ASN A 362 -15.77 -9.01 7.23
CA ASN A 362 -16.75 -9.33 6.21
C ASN A 362 -18.00 -8.45 6.31
N PHE A 363 -18.50 -8.20 7.51
CA PHE A 363 -19.61 -7.27 7.72
C PHE A 363 -19.24 -5.85 7.26
N ALA A 364 -18.03 -5.38 7.53
CA ALA A 364 -17.57 -4.06 7.08
C ALA A 364 -17.59 -3.95 5.55
N ALA A 365 -17.06 -4.96 4.85
CA ALA A 365 -17.00 -4.99 3.40
C ALA A 365 -18.40 -5.01 2.78
N LEU A 366 -19.30 -5.88 3.28
CA LEU A 366 -20.68 -5.97 2.82
C LEU A 366 -21.46 -4.68 3.10
N ARG A 367 -21.28 -4.09 4.29
CA ARG A 367 -21.91 -2.81 4.65
C ARG A 367 -21.47 -1.69 3.71
N ALA A 368 -20.18 -1.62 3.37
CA ALA A 368 -19.68 -0.63 2.43
C ALA A 368 -20.25 -0.84 1.02
N LEU A 369 -20.28 -2.08 0.53
CA LEU A 369 -20.80 -2.43 -0.80
C LEU A 369 -22.30 -2.17 -0.96
N THR A 370 -23.09 -2.37 0.09
CA THR A 370 -24.56 -2.26 0.04
C THR A 370 -25.08 -0.85 0.33
N THR A 371 -24.20 0.07 0.77
CA THR A 371 -24.54 1.47 1.10
C THR A 371 -23.94 2.48 0.12
N LYS A 372 -22.78 3.09 0.44
CA LYS A 372 -22.14 4.17 -0.33
C LYS A 372 -21.01 3.70 -1.27
N GLY A 373 -20.69 2.40 -1.26
CA GLY A 373 -19.57 1.80 -1.99
C GLY A 373 -18.25 1.83 -1.20
N ILE A 374 -17.37 0.84 -1.43
CA ILE A 374 -16.08 0.66 -0.73
C ILE A 374 -15.16 1.89 -0.90
N GLN A 375 -15.18 2.51 -2.08
CA GLN A 375 -14.29 3.61 -2.41
C GLN A 375 -14.50 4.83 -1.50
N HIS A 376 -15.72 5.12 -1.03
CA HIS A 376 -15.94 6.35 -0.28
C HIS A 376 -15.17 6.42 1.07
N GLY A 377 -14.94 5.28 1.75
CA GLY A 377 -14.16 5.22 3.00
C GLY A 377 -12.65 4.99 2.79
N HIS A 378 -12.28 4.19 1.80
CA HIS A 378 -10.87 3.86 1.51
C HIS A 378 -10.04 5.06 1.02
N MET A 379 -10.68 6.02 0.36
CA MET A 379 -9.94 7.05 -0.38
C MET A 379 -9.19 8.06 0.50
N LYS A 380 -9.57 8.22 1.78
CA LYS A 380 -8.81 9.11 2.69
C LYS A 380 -7.42 8.56 3.02
N MET A 381 -7.29 7.24 3.26
CA MET A 381 -5.97 6.62 3.45
C MET A 381 -5.23 6.44 2.12
N HIS A 382 -5.95 6.05 1.05
CA HIS A 382 -5.33 5.90 -0.27
C HIS A 382 -4.71 7.22 -0.76
N LEU A 383 -5.35 8.36 -0.46
CA LEU A 383 -4.81 9.68 -0.72
C LEU A 383 -3.46 9.90 -0.02
N GLN A 384 -3.34 9.50 1.25
CA GLN A 384 -2.08 9.64 2.01
C GLN A 384 -0.96 8.77 1.41
N ASN A 385 -1.26 7.57 0.93
CA ASN A 385 -0.27 6.73 0.25
C ASN A 385 0.24 7.39 -1.05
N ILE A 386 -0.66 7.98 -1.84
CA ILE A 386 -0.27 8.74 -3.04
C ILE A 386 0.58 9.95 -2.62
N LEU A 387 0.17 10.71 -1.61
CA LEU A 387 0.93 11.87 -1.13
C LEU A 387 2.35 11.50 -0.68
N ASN A 388 2.50 10.40 0.05
CA ASN A 388 3.80 9.89 0.47
C ASN A 388 4.67 9.44 -0.70
N GLN A 389 4.09 8.81 -1.73
CA GLN A 389 4.80 8.43 -2.96
C GLN A 389 5.39 9.64 -3.69
N PHE A 390 4.76 10.81 -3.59
CA PHE A 390 5.25 12.07 -4.17
C PHE A 390 6.07 12.92 -3.18
N GLU A 391 6.43 12.34 -2.03
CA GLU A 391 7.20 12.99 -0.97
C GLU A 391 6.57 14.34 -0.57
N ALA A 392 5.23 14.38 -0.51
CA ALA A 392 4.52 15.59 -0.13
C ALA A 392 4.89 16.01 1.30
N ASN A 393 5.21 17.28 1.49
CA ASN A 393 5.42 17.83 2.84
C ASN A 393 4.08 18.00 3.58
N GLU A 394 4.10 18.29 4.88
CA GLU A 394 2.89 18.38 5.68
C GLU A 394 1.90 19.46 5.19
N GLU A 395 2.40 20.60 4.72
CA GLU A 395 1.56 21.68 4.16
C GLU A 395 0.87 21.23 2.86
N GLU A 396 1.61 20.56 1.96
CA GLU A 396 1.06 19.98 0.73
C GLU A 396 0.00 18.93 1.06
N LYS A 397 0.26 18.05 2.05
CA LYS A 397 -0.69 17.03 2.48
C LYS A 397 -1.98 17.64 3.01
N GLU A 398 -1.91 18.68 3.83
CA GLU A 398 -3.09 19.39 4.35
C GLU A 398 -3.92 20.01 3.23
N ILE A 399 -3.29 20.77 2.32
CA ILE A 399 -3.96 21.44 1.20
C ILE A 399 -4.65 20.43 0.28
N VAL A 400 -3.94 19.35 -0.08
CA VAL A 400 -4.48 18.33 -0.97
C VAL A 400 -5.60 17.54 -0.28
N THR A 401 -5.45 17.20 1.01
CA THR A 401 -6.49 16.50 1.78
C THR A 401 -7.78 17.33 1.86
N ALA A 402 -7.68 18.62 2.17
CA ALA A 402 -8.84 19.52 2.21
C ALA A 402 -9.51 19.66 0.84
N TYR A 403 -8.73 19.69 -0.25
CA TYR A 403 -9.25 19.76 -1.62
C TYR A 403 -10.11 18.54 -1.98
N PHE A 404 -9.75 17.35 -1.49
CA PHE A 404 -10.39 16.08 -1.81
C PHE A 404 -11.47 15.61 -0.83
N ASP A 405 -11.69 16.32 0.30
CA ASP A 405 -12.67 15.92 1.34
C ASP A 405 -14.08 15.64 0.79
N LYS A 406 -14.51 16.37 -0.26
CA LYS A 406 -15.82 16.23 -0.91
C LYS A 406 -15.73 15.85 -2.39
N ARG A 407 -14.56 15.46 -2.88
CA ARG A 407 -14.32 15.15 -4.30
C ARG A 407 -13.90 13.70 -4.45
N THR A 408 -14.22 13.11 -5.60
CA THR A 408 -13.67 11.80 -5.95
C THR A 408 -12.16 11.93 -6.12
N VAL A 409 -11.42 11.19 -5.31
CA VAL A 409 -9.96 11.10 -5.43
C VAL A 409 -9.64 10.16 -6.60
N THR A 410 -8.74 10.57 -7.48
CA THR A 410 -8.10 9.69 -8.47
C THR A 410 -6.61 9.97 -8.46
N HIS A 411 -5.79 8.97 -8.82
CA HIS A 411 -4.34 9.17 -8.89
C HIS A 411 -3.98 10.38 -9.77
N SER A 412 -4.57 10.48 -10.97
CA SER A 412 -4.33 11.61 -11.88
C SER A 412 -4.68 12.96 -11.25
N ALA A 413 -5.83 13.08 -10.59
CA ALA A 413 -6.27 14.33 -9.98
C ALA A 413 -5.36 14.76 -8.82
N VAL A 414 -4.86 13.81 -8.03
CA VAL A 414 -3.92 14.10 -6.94
C VAL A 414 -2.60 14.61 -7.49
N VAL A 415 -2.06 13.95 -8.51
CA VAL A 415 -0.80 14.35 -9.19
C VAL A 415 -0.92 15.74 -9.81
N GLU A 416 -2.02 16.03 -10.51
CA GLU A 416 -2.27 17.37 -11.06
C GLU A 416 -2.28 18.44 -9.99
N LYS A 417 -2.91 18.16 -8.83
CA LYS A 417 -2.99 19.11 -7.71
C LYS A 417 -1.62 19.35 -7.08
N ILE A 418 -0.83 18.30 -6.83
CA ILE A 418 0.55 18.43 -6.30
C ILE A 418 1.40 19.25 -7.26
N ASN A 419 1.37 18.92 -8.56
CA ASN A 419 2.13 19.66 -9.57
C ASN A 419 1.68 21.12 -9.67
N ALA A 420 0.40 21.41 -9.49
CA ALA A 420 -0.10 22.78 -9.45
C ALA A 420 0.40 23.55 -8.22
N LEU A 421 0.55 22.90 -7.06
CA LEU A 421 1.12 23.50 -5.85
C LEU A 421 2.63 23.75 -6.00
N ARG A 422 3.34 22.85 -6.69
CA ARG A 422 4.79 22.93 -6.91
C ARG A 422 5.22 23.81 -8.09
N LYS A 423 4.28 24.43 -8.83
CA LYS A 423 4.62 25.33 -9.93
C LYS A 423 5.28 26.62 -9.36
N PRO A 424 6.49 26.98 -9.80
CA PRO A 424 7.14 28.21 -9.34
C PRO A 424 6.31 29.44 -9.73
N GLN A 425 6.15 30.36 -8.79
CA GLN A 425 5.50 31.65 -9.04
C GLN A 425 6.49 32.57 -9.77
N ILE A 426 6.16 33.02 -10.97
CA ILE A 426 7.01 33.91 -11.76
C ILE A 426 6.91 35.33 -11.17
N ASN A 427 8.03 35.88 -10.72
CA ASN A 427 8.15 37.28 -10.30
C ASN A 427 8.26 38.18 -11.54
N TRP A 428 7.12 38.66 -12.04
CA TRP A 428 7.09 39.57 -13.19
C TRP A 428 7.66 40.94 -12.82
N VAL A 429 8.59 41.45 -13.63
CA VAL A 429 9.16 42.80 -13.48
C VAL A 429 8.11 43.85 -13.84
N ASN A 430 7.84 44.74 -12.89
CA ASN A 430 7.10 45.97 -13.18
C ASN A 430 8.06 47.02 -13.73
N PHE A 431 8.21 47.08 -15.06
CA PHE A 431 9.15 48.01 -15.70
C PHE A 431 8.74 49.50 -15.56
N LEU A 432 7.48 49.78 -15.20
CA LEU A 432 6.99 51.14 -14.97
C LEU A 432 7.32 51.67 -13.56
N ASP A 433 7.80 50.82 -12.67
CA ASP A 433 8.29 51.21 -11.35
C ASP A 433 9.76 51.64 -11.46
N GLU A 434 9.97 52.95 -11.61
CA GLU A 434 11.29 53.54 -11.79
C GLU A 434 12.24 53.19 -10.62
N ASP A 435 11.76 53.29 -9.38
CA ASP A 435 12.55 53.01 -8.18
C ASP A 435 13.03 51.56 -8.18
N PHE A 436 12.13 50.62 -8.49
CA PHE A 436 12.47 49.20 -8.61
C PHE A 436 13.49 48.95 -9.72
N VAL A 437 13.24 49.46 -10.94
CA VAL A 437 14.11 49.23 -12.11
C VAL A 437 15.50 49.81 -11.85
N ARG A 438 15.59 51.04 -11.34
CA ARG A 438 16.87 51.66 -10.99
C ARG A 438 17.60 50.89 -9.90
N ALA A 439 16.90 50.47 -8.85
CA ALA A 439 17.50 49.73 -7.74
C ALA A 439 18.08 48.38 -8.19
N GLN A 440 17.41 47.66 -9.08
CA GLN A 440 17.91 46.39 -9.60
C GLN A 440 19.07 46.58 -10.57
N LEU A 441 18.95 47.46 -11.57
CA LEU A 441 19.99 47.66 -12.57
C LEU A 441 21.27 48.27 -11.99
N SER A 442 21.15 49.08 -10.92
CA SER A 442 22.32 49.65 -10.22
C SER A 442 23.19 48.61 -9.50
N LYS A 443 22.71 47.36 -9.36
CA LYS A 443 23.52 46.24 -8.84
C LYS A 443 24.54 45.72 -9.86
N LEU A 444 24.36 46.06 -11.14
CA LEU A 444 25.22 45.60 -12.23
C LEU A 444 26.46 46.50 -12.37
N ASN A 445 27.59 45.89 -12.74
CA ASN A 445 28.81 46.58 -13.09
C ASN A 445 29.42 45.99 -14.37
N LYS A 446 30.50 46.60 -14.89
CA LYS A 446 31.14 46.18 -16.16
C LYS A 446 31.64 44.73 -16.15
N ASN A 447 31.86 44.14 -14.97
CA ASN A 447 32.34 42.78 -14.79
C ASN A 447 31.21 41.78 -14.54
N THR A 448 29.95 42.23 -14.39
CA THR A 448 28.82 41.32 -14.16
C THR A 448 28.55 40.50 -15.43
N LYS A 449 28.64 39.16 -15.29
CA LYS A 449 28.42 38.21 -16.39
C LYS A 449 26.94 37.79 -16.43
N PRO A 450 26.37 37.59 -17.63
CA PRO A 450 25.04 37.03 -17.75
C PRO A 450 25.02 35.54 -17.38
N ILE A 451 23.90 35.05 -16.84
CA ILE A 451 23.61 33.62 -16.64
C ILE A 451 23.40 32.93 -18.00
N PHE A 452 22.76 33.62 -18.95
CA PHE A 452 22.51 33.12 -20.31
C PHE A 452 22.58 34.26 -21.34
N GLY A 453 22.80 33.95 -22.62
CA GLY A 453 22.97 34.96 -23.68
C GLY A 453 24.37 35.61 -23.72
N SER A 454 24.60 36.50 -24.69
CA SER A 454 25.93 37.05 -25.02
C SER A 454 26.13 38.53 -24.68
N MET A 455 25.07 39.28 -24.39
CA MET A 455 25.17 40.69 -24.01
C MET A 455 25.84 40.86 -22.65
N ASN A 456 26.79 41.80 -22.54
CA ASN A 456 27.27 42.26 -21.24
C ASN A 456 26.22 43.13 -20.53
N ALA A 457 26.41 43.42 -19.24
CA ALA A 457 25.45 44.16 -18.43
C ALA A 457 25.04 45.52 -19.04
N GLN A 458 26.00 46.27 -19.59
CA GLN A 458 25.72 47.56 -20.19
C GLN A 458 24.96 47.41 -21.53
N GLN A 459 25.36 46.45 -22.36
CA GLN A 459 24.68 46.13 -23.62
C GLN A 459 23.23 45.70 -23.40
N MET A 460 22.95 44.94 -22.33
CA MET A 460 21.58 44.53 -22.00
C MET A 460 20.70 45.75 -21.63
N ILE A 461 21.23 46.70 -20.85
CA ILE A 461 20.49 47.92 -20.47
C ILE A 461 20.22 48.79 -21.68
N GLU A 462 21.22 48.95 -22.56
CA GLU A 462 21.07 49.68 -23.82
C GLU A 462 20.08 48.98 -24.76
N HIS A 463 20.08 47.65 -24.80
CA HIS A 463 19.09 46.86 -25.55
C HIS A 463 17.65 47.08 -25.04
N LEU A 464 17.44 47.08 -23.72
CA LEU A 464 16.13 47.41 -23.15
C LEU A 464 15.70 48.83 -23.53
N SER A 465 16.64 49.79 -23.58
CA SER A 465 16.35 51.17 -23.99
C SER A 465 15.94 51.22 -25.47
N ASP A 466 16.71 50.56 -26.34
CA ASP A 466 16.47 50.51 -27.77
C ASP A 466 15.13 49.89 -28.12
N VAL A 467 14.77 48.76 -27.49
CA VAL A 467 13.45 48.13 -27.71
C VAL A 467 12.32 49.04 -27.20
N THR A 468 12.55 49.79 -26.13
CA THR A 468 11.57 50.79 -25.63
C THR A 468 11.43 51.97 -26.59
N GLN A 469 12.50 52.40 -27.27
CA GLN A 469 12.44 53.44 -28.29
C GLN A 469 11.58 53.06 -29.51
N ILE A 470 11.50 51.77 -29.85
CA ILE A 470 10.57 51.27 -30.88
C ILE A 470 9.14 51.61 -30.48
N ALA A 471 8.75 51.27 -29.25
CA ALA A 471 7.42 51.55 -28.73
C ALA A 471 7.12 53.06 -28.65
N ASN A 472 8.14 53.89 -28.43
CA ASN A 472 8.03 55.35 -28.41
C ASN A 472 7.80 55.93 -29.82
N GLY A 473 8.11 55.19 -30.88
CA GLY A 473 8.11 55.67 -32.27
C GLY A 473 9.38 56.45 -32.64
N ASN A 474 10.40 56.41 -31.78
CA ASN A 474 11.68 57.09 -32.00
C ASN A 474 12.63 56.27 -32.89
N TRP A 475 12.33 54.98 -33.08
CA TRP A 475 13.06 54.08 -33.97
C TRP A 475 12.10 53.31 -34.87
N ASN A 476 12.06 53.68 -36.16
CA ASN A 476 11.29 52.96 -37.17
C ASN A 476 12.06 51.72 -37.64
N VAL A 477 11.58 50.55 -37.23
CA VAL A 477 12.08 49.26 -37.72
C VAL A 477 11.23 48.87 -38.93
N ASP A 478 11.83 48.92 -40.13
CA ASP A 478 11.15 48.65 -41.41
C ASP A 478 10.88 47.14 -41.60
N VAL A 479 9.92 46.60 -40.84
CA VAL A 479 9.57 45.18 -40.82
C VAL A 479 8.05 45.01 -40.97
N PHE A 480 7.64 44.30 -42.01
CA PHE A 480 6.25 43.94 -42.25
C PHE A 480 5.89 42.61 -41.54
N VAL A 481 4.88 42.65 -40.67
CA VAL A 481 4.28 41.45 -40.03
C VAL A 481 2.86 41.29 -40.57
N SER A 482 2.59 40.20 -41.29
CA SER A 482 1.23 39.93 -41.81
C SER A 482 0.21 39.73 -40.69
N ASP A 483 -1.03 40.14 -40.92
CA ASP A 483 -2.15 39.99 -39.96
C ASP A 483 -2.31 38.55 -39.47
N THR A 484 -2.11 37.57 -40.36
CA THR A 484 -2.13 36.14 -40.05
C THR A 484 -1.05 35.72 -39.05
N LYS A 485 0.17 36.28 -39.14
CA LYS A 485 1.26 36.01 -38.18
C LYS A 485 1.01 36.74 -36.86
N ALA A 486 0.53 37.98 -36.91
CA ALA A 486 0.19 38.77 -35.74
C ALA A 486 -0.93 38.11 -34.92
N ALA A 487 -2.03 37.71 -35.55
CA ALA A 487 -3.17 37.03 -34.91
C ALA A 487 -2.76 35.72 -34.22
N ARG A 488 -1.77 35.00 -34.78
CA ARG A 488 -1.23 33.77 -34.16
C ARG A 488 -0.31 34.05 -32.96
N ARG A 489 0.43 35.16 -32.96
CA ARG A 489 1.48 35.46 -31.97
C ARG A 489 0.97 36.31 -30.80
N LYS A 490 0.10 37.29 -31.05
CA LYS A 490 -0.46 38.19 -30.01
C LYS A 490 -1.07 37.45 -28.81
N PRO A 491 -1.79 36.31 -28.96
CA PRO A 491 -2.32 35.57 -27.82
C PRO A 491 -1.27 35.13 -26.80
N PHE A 492 0.01 34.98 -27.19
CA PHE A 492 1.09 34.66 -26.25
C PHE A 492 1.26 35.73 -25.15
N LEU A 493 1.05 37.01 -25.49
CA LEU A 493 1.20 38.13 -24.55
C LEU A 493 0.15 38.06 -23.41
N GLU A 494 -0.97 37.38 -23.63
CA GLU A 494 -2.02 37.13 -22.64
C GLU A 494 -1.73 35.93 -21.73
N THR A 495 -0.79 35.06 -22.12
CA THR A 495 -0.47 33.86 -21.33
C THR A 495 0.47 34.16 -20.17
N LYS A 496 0.51 33.26 -19.18
CA LYS A 496 1.54 33.29 -18.11
C LYS A 496 2.88 32.69 -18.54
N ASN A 497 3.09 32.41 -19.82
CA ASN A 497 4.34 31.82 -20.31
C ASN A 497 5.44 32.88 -20.43
N GLU A 498 6.68 32.48 -20.16
CA GLU A 498 7.88 33.33 -20.29
C GLU A 498 8.45 33.32 -21.70
N LEU A 499 9.26 34.33 -22.03
CA LEU A 499 10.08 34.31 -23.24
C LEU A 499 11.17 33.24 -23.08
N GLN A 500 11.29 32.35 -24.07
CA GLN A 500 12.25 31.26 -24.06
C GLN A 500 13.70 31.76 -24.11
N ILE A 501 14.59 31.13 -23.34
CA ILE A 501 16.03 31.37 -23.41
C ILE A 501 16.53 30.97 -24.80
N GLY A 502 17.28 31.86 -25.45
CA GLY A 502 17.80 31.65 -26.81
C GLY A 502 16.83 32.03 -27.93
N PHE A 503 15.69 32.66 -27.62
CA PHE A 503 14.82 33.26 -28.62
C PHE A 503 15.57 34.32 -29.44
N LYS A 504 15.76 34.06 -30.74
CA LYS A 504 16.38 35.00 -31.68
C LYS A 504 15.31 35.70 -32.50
N ALA A 505 15.19 37.01 -32.32
CA ALA A 505 14.33 37.82 -33.16
C ALA A 505 15.04 38.08 -34.50
N SER A 506 14.40 37.75 -35.62
CA SER A 506 15.02 37.78 -36.96
C SER A 506 15.45 39.16 -37.46
N PHE A 507 15.14 40.23 -36.72
CA PHE A 507 15.46 41.62 -37.02
C PHE A 507 16.61 42.19 -36.17
N LEU A 508 17.16 41.41 -35.23
CA LEU A 508 18.31 41.79 -34.41
C LEU A 508 19.59 41.12 -34.95
N ALA A 509 20.72 41.81 -34.83
CA ALA A 509 22.03 41.28 -35.23
C ALA A 509 22.43 40.03 -34.43
N GLU A 510 23.29 39.17 -35.00
CA GLU A 510 23.76 37.96 -34.32
C GLU A 510 24.73 38.25 -33.17
N GLU A 511 25.45 39.37 -33.25
CA GLU A 511 26.34 39.87 -32.19
C GLU A 511 25.69 41.05 -31.45
N PRO A 512 25.95 41.20 -30.13
CA PRO A 512 25.51 42.36 -29.37
C PRO A 512 25.97 43.68 -30.00
N ASP A 513 25.10 44.69 -30.02
CA ASP A 513 25.45 46.02 -30.51
C ASP A 513 26.62 46.64 -29.73
N LYS A 514 27.36 47.53 -30.41
CA LYS A 514 28.43 48.32 -29.78
C LYS A 514 27.83 49.26 -28.74
N LEU A 515 28.54 49.44 -27.63
CA LEU A 515 28.13 50.34 -26.55
C LEU A 515 27.93 51.78 -27.07
N LYS A 516 26.74 52.33 -26.81
CA LYS A 516 26.36 53.71 -27.13
C LYS A 516 26.82 54.68 -26.04
N PHE A 517 26.73 54.28 -24.77
CA PHE A 517 27.09 55.14 -23.64
C PHE A 517 28.46 54.79 -23.03
N SER A 518 29.04 55.74 -22.30
CA SER A 518 30.38 55.55 -21.71
C SER A 518 30.34 54.77 -20.37
N SER A 519 29.16 54.73 -19.74
CA SER A 519 28.94 54.07 -18.45
C SER A 519 27.55 53.45 -18.31
N ILE A 520 27.46 52.41 -17.48
CA ILE A 520 26.18 51.79 -17.08
C ILE A 520 25.20 52.81 -16.51
N LYS A 521 25.69 53.80 -15.75
CA LYS A 521 24.83 54.84 -15.17
C LYS A 521 24.16 55.69 -16.24
N GLU A 522 24.88 56.02 -17.31
CA GLU A 522 24.31 56.73 -18.46
C GLU A 522 23.28 55.87 -19.19
N SER A 523 23.57 54.58 -19.41
CA SER A 523 22.62 53.64 -20.03
C SER A 523 21.34 53.47 -19.20
N ILE A 524 21.43 53.41 -17.86
CA ILE A 524 20.26 53.35 -16.97
C ILE A 524 19.44 54.64 -17.08
N ASN A 525 20.09 55.81 -17.07
CA ASN A 525 19.39 57.08 -17.16
C ASN A 525 18.64 57.23 -18.49
N ASP A 526 19.24 56.77 -19.58
CA ASP A 526 18.56 56.75 -20.88
C ASP A 526 17.38 55.78 -20.89
N LEU A 527 17.54 54.55 -20.40
CA LEU A 527 16.46 53.57 -20.29
C LEU A 527 15.26 54.13 -19.52
N ILE A 528 15.49 54.76 -18.36
CA ILE A 528 14.40 55.35 -17.57
C ILE A 528 13.71 56.47 -18.33
N LYS A 529 14.47 57.35 -18.98
CA LYS A 529 13.91 58.40 -19.83
C LYS A 529 13.04 57.80 -20.95
N GLN A 530 13.43 56.69 -21.56
CA GLN A 530 12.60 56.03 -22.57
C GLN A 530 11.33 55.41 -21.99
N ILE A 531 11.34 54.92 -20.75
CA ILE A 531 10.15 54.41 -20.05
C ILE A 531 9.17 55.55 -19.70
N GLU A 532 9.68 56.72 -19.31
CA GLU A 532 8.88 57.93 -19.09
C GLU A 532 8.21 58.38 -20.40
N ILE A 533 8.97 58.43 -21.49
CA ILE A 533 8.46 58.76 -22.82
C ILE A 533 7.40 57.74 -23.24
N PHE A 534 7.65 56.44 -23.05
CA PHE A 534 6.69 55.37 -23.34
C PHE A 534 5.34 55.63 -22.68
N THR A 535 5.36 55.98 -21.40
CA THR A 535 4.12 56.27 -20.67
C THR A 535 3.45 57.54 -21.21
N THR A 536 4.24 58.59 -21.49
CA THR A 536 3.74 59.88 -21.96
C THR A 536 3.07 59.79 -23.34
N VAL A 537 3.74 59.18 -24.33
CA VAL A 537 3.24 59.16 -25.72
C VAL A 537 1.96 58.34 -25.89
N PHE A 538 1.77 57.29 -25.09
CA PHE A 538 0.53 56.49 -25.09
C PHE A 538 -0.58 57.10 -24.20
N MET A 539 -0.23 57.98 -23.26
CA MET A 539 -1.22 58.75 -22.50
C MET A 539 -1.78 59.93 -23.30
N GLU A 540 -0.95 60.59 -24.11
CA GLU A 540 -1.34 61.71 -24.97
C GLU A 540 -2.25 61.27 -26.13
N ASP A 541 -2.03 60.08 -26.67
CA ASP A 541 -2.90 59.46 -27.68
C ASP A 541 -3.27 58.02 -27.29
N LYS A 542 -4.48 57.84 -26.75
CA LYS A 542 -5.00 56.54 -26.30
C LYS A 542 -5.29 55.55 -27.43
N ASN A 543 -5.41 56.02 -28.67
CA ASN A 543 -5.61 55.19 -29.84
C ASN A 543 -4.28 54.90 -30.56
N ARG A 544 -3.15 55.38 -30.01
CA ARG A 544 -1.83 55.14 -30.57
C ARG A 544 -1.55 53.65 -30.66
N THR A 545 -1.13 53.24 -31.84
CA THR A 545 -0.59 51.92 -32.11
C THR A 545 0.80 52.04 -32.71
N VAL A 546 1.68 51.09 -32.35
CA VAL A 546 3.05 51.06 -32.86
C VAL A 546 3.40 49.64 -33.26
N VAL A 547 4.00 49.48 -34.43
CA VAL A 547 4.34 48.16 -34.99
C VAL A 547 5.50 47.55 -34.22
N HIS A 548 5.22 46.43 -33.54
CA HIS A 548 6.25 45.58 -32.95
C HIS A 548 6.79 44.60 -34.01
N PRO A 549 8.12 44.50 -34.23
CA PRO A 549 8.71 43.70 -35.32
C PRO A 549 8.36 42.20 -35.32
N PHE A 550 8.00 41.62 -34.17
CA PHE A 550 7.52 40.24 -34.05
C PHE A 550 5.99 40.05 -33.96
N PHE A 551 5.29 40.91 -33.19
CA PHE A 551 3.86 40.76 -32.85
C PHE A 551 2.92 41.59 -33.74
N GLY A 552 3.46 42.43 -34.64
CA GLY A 552 2.68 43.36 -35.45
C GLY A 552 2.26 44.59 -34.67
N GLU A 553 1.22 45.29 -35.13
CA GLU A 553 0.70 46.50 -34.50
C GLU A 553 0.21 46.26 -33.06
N LEU A 554 0.75 46.96 -32.07
CA LEU A 554 0.35 46.85 -30.66
C LEU A 554 -0.10 48.21 -30.12
N ASP A 555 -1.14 48.17 -29.28
CA ASP A 555 -1.56 49.29 -28.43
C ASP A 555 -0.76 49.32 -27.11
N PHE A 556 -1.11 50.25 -26.23
CA PHE A 556 -0.45 50.40 -24.93
C PHE A 556 -0.49 49.12 -24.08
N GLU A 557 -1.63 48.43 -23.99
CA GLU A 557 -1.79 47.26 -23.13
C GLU A 557 -0.97 46.08 -23.65
N TYR A 558 -0.94 45.87 -24.96
CA TYR A 558 -0.10 44.83 -25.56
C TYR A 558 1.38 45.15 -25.47
N TRP A 559 1.79 46.41 -25.68
CA TRP A 559 3.18 46.83 -25.47
C TRP A 559 3.62 46.66 -24.02
N LYS A 560 2.76 47.03 -23.07
CA LYS A 560 3.02 46.84 -21.64
C LYS A 560 3.20 45.36 -21.29
N LYS A 561 2.33 44.47 -21.80
CA LYS A 561 2.46 43.01 -21.58
C LYS A 561 3.74 42.45 -22.17
N PHE A 562 4.13 42.91 -23.36
CA PHE A 562 5.41 42.53 -23.95
C PHE A 562 6.59 43.02 -23.10
N GLN A 563 6.61 44.29 -22.71
CA GLN A 563 7.70 44.88 -21.93
C GLN A 563 7.85 44.20 -20.57
N VAL A 564 6.75 43.88 -19.86
CA VAL A 564 6.81 43.07 -18.63
C VAL A 564 7.54 41.75 -18.87
N LYS A 565 7.22 41.02 -19.94
CA LYS A 565 7.87 39.75 -20.28
C LYS A 565 9.33 39.93 -20.71
N HIS A 566 9.62 40.97 -21.48
CA HIS A 566 10.96 41.29 -21.99
C HIS A 566 11.92 41.73 -20.89
N PHE A 567 11.50 42.66 -20.03
CA PHE A 567 12.26 43.07 -18.84
C PHE A 567 12.46 41.89 -17.88
N THR A 568 11.42 41.08 -17.62
CA THR A 568 11.56 39.89 -16.77
C THR A 568 12.61 38.93 -17.31
N HIS A 569 12.63 38.69 -18.63
CA HIS A 569 13.63 37.84 -19.28
C HIS A 569 15.06 38.37 -19.07
N HIS A 570 15.30 39.67 -19.29
CA HIS A 570 16.63 40.26 -19.12
C HIS A 570 17.05 40.48 -17.66
N PHE A 571 16.10 40.66 -16.75
CA PHE A 571 16.42 40.71 -15.32
C PHE A 571 16.82 39.31 -14.82
N LYS A 572 16.14 38.24 -15.27
CA LYS A 572 16.57 36.85 -15.02
C LYS A 572 17.93 36.54 -15.65
N GLN A 573 18.23 37.13 -16.81
CA GLN A 573 19.54 36.99 -17.47
C GLN A 573 20.70 37.38 -16.55
N PHE A 574 20.49 38.30 -15.61
CA PHE A 574 21.50 38.78 -14.66
C PHE A 574 21.15 38.52 -13.19
N ASN A 575 20.23 37.58 -12.92
CA ASN A 575 19.81 37.21 -11.56
C ASN A 575 19.25 38.37 -10.72
N LEU A 576 18.48 39.27 -11.34
CA LEU A 576 17.89 40.43 -10.67
C LEU A 576 16.49 40.16 -10.08
N VAL A 577 15.81 39.07 -10.50
CA VAL A 577 14.46 38.66 -10.06
C VAL A 577 14.25 37.14 -10.05
#